data_AF-E3S717-F1
#
_entry.id   AF-E3S717-F1
#
_cell.length_a   1.000
_cell.length_b   1.000
_cell.length_c   1.000
_cell.angle_alpha   90.00
_cell.angle_beta   90.00
_cell.angle_gamma   90.00
#
_symmetry.space_group_name_H-M   'P 1'
#
loop_
_entity.id
_entity.type
_entity.pdbx_description
1 polymer ?
#
loop_
_entity_poly.entity_id
_entity_poly.type
_entity_poly.pdbx_seq_one_letter_code
_entity_poly.pdbx_strand_id
1 'polypeptide(L)'
;MASSSPTIPLPPNRTCDITVDLYCPYHRKMVQDFIITACMTHNQILESIEAALVLNRFKDGQGRKIDQEIFVCDINGHRIYDSDSTNFNFNNIVNDEELLIGTKHNSRVRPSPKLEAVLYLEDDTRLLEKSVQDSDREALRGHISDLIRKDASIRKNVIRLVKPHTFITANIEALDNALDGQENTSYSITHSKAIMASNWYWDGTTQQFSQKVFALMAILSEATPGHPEIPMDIVINFKNERILDPLESPDIQEKDVKNVIRRLYRIAPSGIGSVWPGASIQKKIERNDIKKARGKERKGKEKRVEAPDEKVEELSSRR
;
A
#
# COMPACT_ATOMS: atom_id res chain seq x y z
N MET A 1 31.99 13.14 -29.09
CA MET A 1 30.57 13.54 -29.19
C MET A 1 29.97 13.46 -27.80
N ALA A 2 29.65 14.60 -27.20
CA ALA A 2 29.08 14.65 -25.86
C ALA A 2 27.58 14.38 -25.98
N SER A 3 27.13 13.24 -25.45
CA SER A 3 25.72 12.90 -25.27
C SER A 3 25.16 13.81 -24.19
N SER A 4 24.41 14.82 -24.61
CA SER A 4 23.62 15.67 -23.70
C SER A 4 22.46 14.83 -23.18
N SER A 5 22.51 14.50 -21.89
CA SER A 5 21.34 13.97 -21.19
C SER A 5 20.18 14.96 -21.35
N PRO A 6 18.95 14.50 -21.63
CA PRO A 6 17.81 15.40 -21.69
C PRO A 6 17.61 16.02 -20.30
N THR A 7 17.81 17.33 -20.22
CA THR A 7 17.38 18.12 -19.07
C THR A 7 15.86 18.01 -19.01
N ILE A 8 15.36 17.18 -18.12
CA ILE A 8 13.94 17.14 -17.77
C ILE A 8 13.59 18.57 -17.34
N PRO A 9 12.58 19.23 -17.94
CA PRO A 9 12.15 20.54 -17.49
C PRO A 9 11.77 20.44 -16.01
N LEU A 10 12.33 21.31 -15.18
CA LEU A 10 11.82 21.51 -13.82
C LEU A 10 10.30 21.77 -13.95
N PRO A 11 9.44 21.07 -13.17
CA PRO A 11 8.02 21.36 -13.20
C PRO A 11 7.80 22.83 -12.82
N PRO A 12 6.71 23.45 -13.31
CA PRO A 12 6.49 24.87 -13.07
C PRO A 12 6.37 25.13 -11.57
N ASN A 13 7.11 26.12 -11.07
CA ASN A 13 6.89 26.70 -9.74
C ASN A 13 5.39 26.99 -9.57
N ARG A 14 4.86 26.75 -8.36
CA ARG A 14 3.50 27.14 -7.98
C ARG A 14 3.21 28.59 -8.42
N THR A 15 2.10 28.78 -9.13
CA THR A 15 1.77 30.05 -9.79
C THR A 15 0.78 30.94 -9.01
N CYS A 16 0.23 30.44 -7.90
CA CYS A 16 -0.72 31.15 -7.06
C CYS A 16 -0.46 30.93 -5.57
N ASP A 17 -0.96 31.86 -4.75
CA ASP A 17 -0.97 31.71 -3.30
C ASP A 17 -2.01 30.64 -2.92
N ILE A 18 -1.70 29.87 -1.88
CA ILE A 18 -2.61 28.87 -1.31
C ILE A 18 -2.84 29.16 0.16
N THR A 19 -4.06 28.93 0.60
CA THR A 19 -4.49 29.01 2.00
C THR A 19 -4.58 27.60 2.54
N VAL A 20 -4.04 27.35 3.73
CA VAL A 20 -4.04 26.03 4.38
C VAL A 20 -4.31 26.18 5.87
N ASP A 21 -4.79 25.11 6.49
CA ASP A 21 -4.84 24.98 7.94
C ASP A 21 -3.55 24.30 8.42
N LEU A 22 -2.93 24.82 9.48
CA LEU A 22 -1.77 24.20 10.11
C LEU A 22 -2.16 23.62 11.46
N TYR A 23 -1.81 22.36 11.71
CA TYR A 23 -2.00 21.74 13.02
C TYR A 23 -0.71 21.11 13.52
N CYS A 24 -0.25 21.50 14.72
CA CYS A 24 0.87 20.87 15.42
C CYS A 24 0.35 20.00 16.56
N PRO A 25 0.31 18.66 16.41
CA PRO A 25 -0.28 17.78 17.42
C PRO A 25 0.49 17.77 18.74
N TYR A 26 1.82 17.85 18.68
CA TYR A 26 2.68 17.77 19.87
C TYR A 26 2.41 18.94 20.84
N HIS A 27 2.27 20.15 20.29
CA HIS A 27 1.98 21.37 21.06
C HIS A 27 0.50 21.70 21.13
N ARG A 28 -0.36 20.92 20.45
CA ARG A 28 -1.81 21.13 20.32
C ARG A 28 -2.17 22.55 19.87
N LYS A 29 -1.46 23.07 18.87
CA LYS A 29 -1.69 24.40 18.30
C LYS A 29 -2.24 24.28 16.88
N MET A 30 -3.14 25.20 16.55
CA MET A 30 -3.73 25.30 15.22
C MET A 30 -3.63 26.74 14.74
N VAL A 31 -3.33 26.92 13.46
CA VAL A 31 -3.43 28.20 12.74
C VAL A 31 -4.33 27.95 11.56
N GLN A 32 -5.44 28.68 11.49
CA GLN A 32 -6.34 28.66 10.34
C GLN A 32 -5.92 29.70 9.33
N ASP A 33 -6.27 29.48 8.07
CA ASP A 33 -6.07 30.41 6.96
C ASP A 33 -4.60 30.86 6.78
N PHE A 34 -3.65 29.95 6.99
CA PHE A 34 -2.23 30.23 6.76
C PHE A 34 -1.95 30.33 5.26
N ILE A 35 -1.38 31.45 4.84
CA ILE A 35 -1.10 31.71 3.42
C ILE A 35 0.33 31.28 3.10
N ILE A 36 0.46 30.36 2.15
CA ILE A 36 1.73 30.02 1.51
C ILE A 36 1.79 30.71 0.15
N THR A 37 2.61 31.76 0.03
CA THR A 37 2.66 32.59 -1.19
C THR A 37 3.51 31.96 -2.28
N ALA A 38 3.13 32.11 -3.55
CA ALA A 38 3.79 31.51 -4.72
C ALA A 38 5.32 31.67 -4.76
N CYS A 39 5.84 32.79 -4.28
CA CYS A 39 7.28 33.11 -4.29
C CYS A 39 8.09 32.58 -3.09
N MET A 40 7.44 31.99 -2.08
CA MET A 40 8.16 31.47 -0.91
C MET A 40 8.99 30.24 -1.27
N THR A 41 10.25 30.22 -0.84
CA THR A 41 11.10 29.03 -0.85
C THR A 41 10.71 28.08 0.29
N HIS A 42 11.10 26.81 0.20
CA HIS A 42 10.84 25.81 1.25
C HIS A 42 11.22 26.31 2.66
N ASN A 43 12.42 26.86 2.82
CA ASN A 43 12.88 27.40 4.11
C ASN A 43 12.01 28.57 4.59
N GLN A 44 11.60 29.47 3.69
CA GLN A 44 10.71 30.58 4.06
C GLN A 44 9.33 30.08 4.52
N ILE A 45 8.83 29.00 3.91
CA ILE A 45 7.59 28.35 4.34
C ILE A 45 7.75 27.80 5.76
N LEU A 46 8.83 27.04 6.02
CA LEU A 46 9.09 26.47 7.35
C LEU A 46 9.25 27.56 8.42
N GLU A 47 10.06 28.59 8.17
CA GLU A 47 10.26 29.71 9.11
C GLU A 47 8.93 30.42 9.42
N SER A 48 8.08 30.62 8.39
CA SER A 48 6.78 31.24 8.54
C SER A 48 5.81 30.37 9.38
N ILE A 49 5.83 29.05 9.18
CA ILE A 49 5.05 28.09 9.97
C ILE A 49 5.50 28.11 11.44
N GLU A 50 6.82 28.08 11.70
CA GLU A 50 7.36 28.13 13.06
C GLU A 50 6.96 29.42 13.80
N ALA A 51 7.00 30.54 13.09
CA ALA A 51 6.57 31.84 13.61
C ALA A 51 5.07 31.86 13.91
N ALA A 52 4.23 31.41 12.96
CA ALA A 52 2.77 31.39 13.09
C ALA A 52 2.31 30.50 14.24
N LEU A 53 2.89 29.31 14.39
CA LEU A 53 2.62 28.40 15.51
C LEU A 53 3.33 28.81 16.81
N VAL A 54 4.07 29.91 16.80
CA VAL A 54 4.76 30.45 17.99
C VAL A 54 5.65 29.38 18.63
N LEU A 55 6.32 28.56 17.80
CA LEU A 55 7.20 27.48 18.26
C LEU A 55 8.54 28.04 18.74
N ASN A 56 8.93 29.20 18.21
CA ASN A 56 10.13 29.94 18.59
C ASN A 56 10.15 30.43 20.05
N ARG A 57 9.02 30.35 20.77
CA ARG A 57 8.92 30.80 22.18
C ARG A 57 9.22 29.71 23.20
N PHE A 58 9.39 28.45 22.78
CA PHE A 58 9.73 27.38 23.70
C PHE A 58 11.18 27.52 24.18
N LYS A 59 11.35 27.44 25.50
CA LYS A 59 12.64 27.57 26.18
C LYS A 59 12.91 26.35 27.05
N ASP A 60 14.17 25.96 27.16
CA ASP A 60 14.59 24.89 28.05
C ASP A 60 14.53 25.33 29.52
N GLY A 61 14.83 24.43 30.46
CA GLY A 61 14.86 24.73 31.89
C GLY A 61 15.89 25.81 32.29
N GLN A 62 16.73 26.26 31.36
CA GLN A 62 17.73 27.31 31.52
C GLN A 62 17.35 28.59 30.77
N GLY A 63 16.15 28.65 30.19
CA GLY A 63 15.64 29.84 29.49
C GLY A 63 16.19 30.03 28.07
N ARG A 64 16.92 29.06 27.51
CA ARG A 64 17.46 29.11 26.14
C ARG A 64 16.42 28.64 25.14
N LYS A 65 16.38 29.23 23.95
CA LYS A 65 15.48 28.79 22.86
C LYS A 65 15.74 27.31 22.57
N ILE A 66 14.68 26.50 22.62
CA ILE A 66 14.77 25.12 22.16
C ILE A 66 14.64 25.15 20.64
N ASP A 67 15.64 24.63 19.95
CA ASP A 67 15.54 24.32 18.53
C ASP A 67 14.51 23.20 18.36
N GLN A 68 13.34 23.56 17.84
CA GLN A 68 12.24 22.62 17.64
C GLN A 68 12.38 21.83 16.36
N GLU A 69 13.09 22.37 15.36
CA GLU A 69 13.23 21.89 13.97
C GLU A 69 11.95 21.21 13.45
N ILE A 70 11.17 21.93 12.66
CA ILE A 70 9.91 21.40 12.15
C ILE A 70 10.06 20.63 10.84
N PHE A 71 9.11 19.74 10.61
CA PHE A 71 8.84 19.18 9.29
C PHE A 71 7.33 19.20 9.03
N VAL A 72 6.96 19.35 7.76
CA VAL A 72 5.56 19.41 7.36
C VAL A 72 5.13 18.07 6.80
N CYS A 73 3.93 17.65 7.13
CA CYS A 73 3.29 16.45 6.65
C CYS A 73 1.93 16.80 6.02
N ASP A 74 1.47 15.95 5.12
CA ASP A 74 0.05 15.93 4.76
C ASP A 74 -0.81 15.41 5.93
N ILE A 75 -2.13 15.41 5.72
CA ILE A 75 -3.11 14.95 6.73
C ILE A 75 -2.96 13.45 7.09
N ASN A 76 -2.25 12.69 6.27
CA ASN A 76 -1.96 11.27 6.47
C ASN A 76 -0.63 11.03 7.20
N GLY A 77 0.11 12.10 7.51
CA GLY A 77 1.40 12.05 8.19
C GLY A 77 2.60 11.86 7.25
N HIS A 78 2.40 11.84 5.92
CA HIS A 78 3.48 11.72 4.95
C HIS A 78 4.23 13.05 4.84
N ARG A 79 5.57 13.00 4.98
CA ARG A 79 6.42 14.20 4.95
C ARG A 79 6.38 14.88 3.58
N ILE A 80 6.32 16.20 3.62
CA ILE A 80 6.44 17.09 2.46
C ILE A 80 7.91 17.47 2.32
N TYR A 81 8.51 17.11 1.18
CA TYR A 81 9.92 17.28 0.90
C TYR A 81 10.20 18.52 0.05
N ASP A 82 11.45 18.99 0.12
CA ASP A 82 11.99 20.03 -0.76
C ASP A 82 12.51 19.42 -2.06
N SER A 83 11.63 18.78 -2.83
CA SER A 83 11.99 18.21 -4.13
C SER A 83 10.79 18.02 -5.05
N ASP A 84 10.92 18.58 -6.25
CA ASP A 84 9.97 18.41 -7.36
C ASP A 84 9.92 16.98 -7.90
N SER A 85 10.93 16.15 -7.59
CA SER A 85 10.97 14.75 -8.04
C SER A 85 10.06 13.81 -7.25
N THR A 86 9.36 14.32 -6.23
CA THR A 86 8.51 13.54 -5.34
C THR A 86 7.08 14.04 -5.37
N ASN A 87 6.12 13.14 -5.16
CA ASN A 87 4.70 13.49 -5.14
C ASN A 87 4.32 14.30 -3.90
N PHE A 88 5.12 14.21 -2.83
CA PHE A 88 4.92 14.90 -1.57
C PHE A 88 5.81 16.13 -1.49
N ASN A 89 5.36 17.23 -2.11
CA ASN A 89 6.08 18.50 -2.15
C ASN A 89 5.10 19.68 -1.96
N PHE A 90 5.62 20.88 -1.67
CA PHE A 90 4.80 22.07 -1.47
C PHE A 90 4.08 22.58 -2.73
N ASN A 91 4.59 22.24 -3.92
CA ASN A 91 3.95 22.58 -5.20
C ASN A 91 2.65 21.77 -5.42
N ASN A 92 2.49 20.64 -4.74
CA ASN A 92 1.35 19.72 -4.84
C ASN A 92 0.32 19.89 -3.71
N ILE A 93 0.41 20.98 -2.94
CA ILE A 93 -0.57 21.33 -1.91
C ILE A 93 -1.68 22.15 -2.54
N VAL A 94 -2.93 21.83 -2.19
CA VAL A 94 -4.10 22.55 -2.69
C VAL A 94 -4.64 23.52 -1.64
N ASN A 95 -5.49 24.45 -2.08
CA ASN A 95 -6.18 25.36 -1.19
C ASN A 95 -7.07 24.58 -0.19
N ASP A 96 -7.17 25.11 1.03
CA ASP A 96 -8.00 24.62 2.14
C ASP A 96 -7.58 23.23 2.69
N GLU A 97 -6.38 22.78 2.35
CA GLU A 97 -5.80 21.55 2.91
C GLU A 97 -5.34 21.75 4.36
N GLU A 98 -5.47 20.70 5.19
CA GLU A 98 -4.90 20.67 6.54
C GLU A 98 -3.51 20.00 6.49
N LEU A 99 -2.49 20.74 6.91
CA LEU A 99 -1.12 20.26 7.02
C LEU A 99 -0.76 20.00 8.48
N LEU A 100 -0.13 18.84 8.71
CA LEU A 100 0.30 18.45 10.03
C LEU A 100 1.77 18.84 10.24
N ILE A 101 2.07 19.45 11.38
CA ILE A 101 3.40 19.97 11.70
C ILE A 101 4.06 19.07 12.74
N GLY A 102 5.10 18.36 12.28
CA GLY A 102 6.00 17.59 13.12
C GLY A 102 7.11 18.46 13.69
N THR A 103 7.70 17.99 14.79
CA THR A 103 8.87 18.61 15.42
C THR A 103 9.92 17.54 15.63
N LYS A 104 11.17 17.93 15.81
CA LYS A 104 12.28 17.02 16.15
C LYS A 104 11.99 16.10 17.35
N HIS A 105 11.21 16.59 18.31
CA HIS A 105 10.81 15.83 19.50
C HIS A 105 9.65 14.86 19.23
N ASN A 106 8.93 15.05 18.13
CA ASN A 106 7.87 14.16 17.68
C ASN A 106 8.18 13.66 16.26
N SER A 107 9.08 12.68 16.17
CA SER A 107 9.58 12.14 14.90
C SER A 107 8.50 11.53 14.01
N ARG A 108 7.33 11.19 14.57
CA ARG A 108 6.19 10.62 13.84
C ARG A 108 4.88 11.36 14.12
N VAL A 109 4.39 12.04 13.09
CA VAL A 109 3.06 12.67 13.07
C VAL A 109 2.03 11.64 12.62
N ARG A 110 1.04 11.34 13.45
CA ARG A 110 0.00 10.35 13.12
C ARG A 110 -1.10 10.99 12.24
N PRO A 111 -1.68 10.22 11.31
CA PRO A 111 -2.78 10.68 10.47
C PRO A 111 -3.97 11.15 11.32
N SER A 112 -4.63 12.23 10.87
CA SER A 112 -5.85 12.76 11.49
C SER A 112 -7.11 11.97 11.09
N PRO A 113 -7.32 11.62 9.79
CA PRO A 113 -8.51 10.89 9.38
C PRO A 113 -8.40 9.40 9.71
N LYS A 114 -9.56 8.78 9.95
CA LYS A 114 -9.65 7.33 10.16
C LYS A 114 -9.17 6.60 8.90
N LEU A 115 -8.32 5.59 9.10
CA LEU A 115 -7.84 4.74 8.01
C LEU A 115 -8.99 3.93 7.40
N GLU A 116 -9.11 4.04 6.07
CA GLU A 116 -9.91 3.16 5.21
C GLU A 116 -8.96 2.25 4.44
N ALA A 117 -9.33 0.99 4.22
CA ALA A 117 -8.62 0.13 3.28
C ALA A 117 -9.53 -0.25 2.12
N VAL A 118 -8.97 -0.31 0.93
CA VAL A 118 -9.68 -0.73 -0.27
C VAL A 118 -8.87 -1.78 -1.01
N LEU A 119 -9.55 -2.74 -1.62
CA LEU A 119 -8.93 -3.62 -2.60
C LEU A 119 -8.79 -2.86 -3.92
N TYR A 120 -7.56 -2.72 -4.38
CA TYR A 120 -7.22 -2.04 -5.62
C TYR A 120 -6.59 -3.06 -6.56
N LEU A 121 -7.43 -3.91 -7.15
CA LEU A 121 -6.98 -5.02 -8.02
C LEU A 121 -7.08 -4.68 -9.51
N GLU A 122 -7.76 -3.59 -9.84
CA GLU A 122 -7.93 -3.05 -11.18
C GLU A 122 -7.75 -1.53 -11.10
N ASP A 123 -7.19 -0.92 -12.14
CA ASP A 123 -7.05 0.52 -12.22
C ASP A 123 -8.33 1.17 -12.76
N ASP A 124 -9.11 1.74 -11.85
CA ASP A 124 -10.30 2.53 -12.16
C ASP A 124 -9.98 3.94 -12.68
N THR A 125 -8.74 4.42 -12.51
CA THR A 125 -8.29 5.75 -12.95
C THR A 125 -7.77 5.76 -14.39
N ARG A 126 -7.40 4.60 -14.94
CA ARG A 126 -6.80 4.41 -16.27
C ARG A 126 -5.51 5.21 -16.49
N LEU A 127 -4.77 5.44 -15.42
CA LEU A 127 -3.48 6.14 -15.44
C LEU A 127 -2.31 5.15 -15.54
N LEU A 128 -2.51 3.89 -15.14
CA LEU A 128 -1.55 2.82 -15.35
C LEU A 128 -1.60 2.33 -16.80
N GLU A 129 -0.42 2.21 -17.43
CA GLU A 129 -0.29 1.62 -18.77
C GLU A 129 -0.62 0.12 -18.79
N LYS A 130 -0.41 -0.57 -17.67
CA LYS A 130 -0.66 -2.00 -17.48
C LYS A 130 -1.69 -2.23 -16.38
N SER A 131 -2.23 -3.44 -16.34
CA SER A 131 -3.07 -3.85 -15.21
C SER A 131 -2.29 -3.78 -13.90
N VAL A 132 -2.97 -3.58 -12.76
CA VAL A 132 -2.33 -3.60 -11.44
C VAL A 132 -1.54 -4.90 -11.20
N GLN A 133 -2.01 -6.01 -11.78
CA GLN A 133 -1.34 -7.31 -11.68
C GLN A 133 -0.02 -7.34 -12.46
N ASP A 134 0.04 -6.69 -13.62
CA ASP A 134 1.15 -6.80 -14.59
C ASP A 134 2.11 -5.58 -14.57
N SER A 135 1.77 -4.54 -13.82
CA SER A 135 2.65 -3.41 -13.57
C SER A 135 3.91 -3.83 -12.83
N ASP A 136 5.04 -3.24 -13.20
CA ASP A 136 6.24 -3.36 -12.40
C ASP A 136 6.08 -2.63 -11.05
N ARG A 137 6.97 -2.95 -10.10
CA ARG A 137 6.89 -2.45 -8.73
C ARG A 137 7.07 -0.94 -8.64
N GLU A 138 7.95 -0.36 -9.46
CA GLU A 138 8.28 1.06 -9.42
C GLU A 138 7.14 1.92 -9.96
N ALA A 139 6.57 1.56 -11.11
CA ALA A 139 5.42 2.22 -11.70
C ALA A 139 4.19 2.10 -10.79
N LEU A 140 3.94 0.91 -10.23
CA LEU A 140 2.82 0.72 -9.31
C LEU A 140 3.00 1.55 -8.03
N ARG A 141 4.21 1.59 -7.46
CA ARG A 141 4.52 2.43 -6.30
C ARG A 141 4.32 3.92 -6.59
N GLY A 142 4.80 4.41 -7.73
CA GLY A 142 4.62 5.80 -8.16
C GLY A 142 3.15 6.16 -8.27
N HIS A 143 2.39 5.33 -9.00
CA HIS A 143 0.95 5.49 -9.17
C HIS A 143 0.18 5.51 -7.85
N ILE A 144 0.44 4.56 -6.94
CA ILE A 144 -0.20 4.56 -5.62
C ILE A 144 0.19 5.83 -4.84
N SER A 145 1.43 6.29 -4.94
CA SER A 145 1.87 7.53 -4.28
C SER A 145 1.13 8.76 -4.79
N ASP A 146 0.83 8.84 -6.09
CA ASP A 146 -0.02 9.89 -6.67
C ASP A 146 -1.45 9.85 -6.11
N LEU A 147 -2.03 8.64 -6.01
CA LEU A 147 -3.36 8.46 -5.44
C LEU A 147 -3.41 8.86 -3.96
N ILE A 148 -2.38 8.53 -3.17
CA ILE A 148 -2.27 8.95 -1.76
C ILE A 148 -2.30 10.47 -1.66
N ARG A 149 -1.49 11.14 -2.47
CA ARG A 149 -1.41 12.61 -2.46
C ARG A 149 -2.74 13.25 -2.84
N LYS A 150 -3.43 12.68 -3.83
CA LYS A 150 -4.78 13.10 -4.22
C LYS A 150 -5.84 12.83 -3.15
N ASP A 151 -5.73 11.75 -2.39
CA ASP A 151 -6.66 11.48 -1.28
C ASP A 151 -6.46 12.42 -0.10
N ALA A 152 -5.21 12.74 0.21
CA ALA A 152 -4.87 13.66 1.30
C ALA A 152 -5.47 15.06 1.07
N SER A 153 -5.47 15.56 -0.18
CA SER A 153 -6.06 16.86 -0.52
C SER A 153 -7.57 16.93 -0.29
N ILE A 154 -8.27 15.79 -0.36
CA ILE A 154 -9.70 15.66 -0.03
C ILE A 154 -9.93 15.07 1.37
N ARG A 155 -8.91 15.15 2.24
CA ARG A 155 -8.93 14.74 3.66
C ARG A 155 -9.27 13.26 3.86
N LYS A 156 -8.80 12.38 2.97
CA LYS A 156 -8.98 10.93 3.07
C LYS A 156 -7.66 10.22 3.40
N ASN A 157 -7.77 9.24 4.29
CA ASN A 157 -6.68 8.34 4.67
C ASN A 157 -6.98 6.92 4.16
N VAL A 158 -6.61 6.64 2.91
CA VAL A 158 -6.91 5.38 2.24
C VAL A 158 -5.64 4.59 2.00
N ILE A 159 -5.62 3.33 2.44
CA ILE A 159 -4.60 2.36 2.04
C ILE A 159 -5.14 1.43 0.95
N ARG A 160 -4.41 1.34 -0.16
CA ARG A 160 -4.78 0.49 -1.30
C ARG A 160 -4.04 -0.84 -1.23
N LEU A 161 -4.80 -1.93 -1.13
CA LEU A 161 -4.29 -3.29 -1.16
C LEU A 161 -4.25 -3.78 -2.60
N VAL A 162 -3.05 -3.91 -3.16
CA VAL A 162 -2.84 -4.22 -4.59
C VAL A 162 -2.72 -5.71 -4.89
N LYS A 163 -2.72 -6.55 -3.85
CA LYS A 163 -2.72 -8.01 -3.99
C LYS A 163 -3.99 -8.59 -3.36
N PRO A 164 -4.57 -9.66 -3.92
CA PRO A 164 -5.69 -10.34 -3.29
C PRO A 164 -5.24 -11.08 -2.02
N HIS A 165 -6.15 -11.24 -1.06
CA HIS A 165 -5.87 -11.91 0.22
C HIS A 165 -5.35 -13.33 0.01
N THR A 166 -5.91 -14.10 -0.93
CA THR A 166 -5.45 -15.48 -1.17
C THR A 166 -4.00 -15.56 -1.62
N PHE A 167 -3.52 -14.54 -2.36
CA PHE A 167 -2.11 -14.47 -2.78
C PHE A 167 -1.20 -14.22 -1.57
N ILE A 168 -1.59 -13.26 -0.71
CA ILE A 168 -0.81 -12.95 0.49
C ILE A 168 -0.81 -14.11 1.48
N THR A 169 -1.94 -14.77 1.72
CA THR A 169 -2.00 -15.94 2.60
C THR A 169 -1.13 -17.09 2.08
N ALA A 170 -1.16 -17.37 0.78
CA ALA A 170 -0.31 -18.40 0.19
C ALA A 170 1.19 -18.11 0.38
N ASN A 171 1.61 -16.85 0.25
CA ASN A 171 3.00 -16.45 0.50
C ASN A 171 3.40 -16.60 1.98
N ILE A 172 2.49 -16.29 2.91
CA ILE A 172 2.73 -16.48 4.35
C ILE A 172 2.84 -17.98 4.67
N GLU A 173 1.97 -18.82 4.13
CA GLU A 173 2.03 -20.27 4.30
C GLU A 173 3.32 -20.86 3.72
N ALA A 174 3.73 -20.39 2.53
CA ALA A 174 5.00 -20.80 1.92
C ALA A 174 6.22 -20.39 2.77
N LEU A 175 6.18 -19.19 3.38
CA LEU A 175 7.22 -18.74 4.31
C LEU A 175 7.27 -19.60 5.57
N ASP A 176 6.12 -19.89 6.18
CA ASP A 176 6.03 -20.72 7.38
C ASP A 176 6.58 -22.14 7.09
N ASN A 177 6.28 -22.73 5.93
CA ASN A 177 6.78 -24.04 5.54
C ASN A 177 8.27 -24.07 5.17
N ALA A 178 8.81 -22.99 4.59
CA ALA A 178 10.20 -22.95 4.12
C ALA A 178 11.22 -22.85 5.26
N LEU A 179 10.88 -22.12 6.32
CA LEU A 179 11.80 -21.86 7.43
C LEU A 179 11.90 -23.01 8.44
N ASP A 180 11.07 -24.04 8.31
CA ASP A 180 11.14 -25.27 9.11
C ASP A 180 12.10 -26.33 8.51
N GLY A 181 12.73 -26.07 7.35
CA GLY A 181 13.44 -27.12 6.59
C GLY A 181 14.80 -26.78 5.97
N GLN A 182 15.02 -25.61 5.37
CA GLN A 182 16.30 -25.21 4.75
C GLN A 182 16.41 -23.69 4.62
N GLU A 183 17.64 -23.15 4.60
CA GLU A 183 17.91 -21.74 4.27
C GLU A 183 17.43 -21.42 2.84
N ASN A 184 16.17 -21.01 2.71
CA ASN A 184 15.61 -20.58 1.43
C ASN A 184 16.08 -19.15 1.13
N THR A 185 16.92 -19.00 0.12
CA THR A 185 17.48 -17.71 -0.35
C THR A 185 16.39 -16.69 -0.70
N SER A 186 15.20 -17.16 -1.10
CA SER A 186 14.01 -16.35 -1.41
C SER A 186 13.47 -15.56 -0.22
N TYR A 187 13.75 -15.99 1.01
CA TYR A 187 13.34 -15.30 2.25
C TYR A 187 14.54 -14.79 3.04
N SER A 188 15.69 -14.64 2.38
CA SER A 188 16.87 -14.03 3.02
C SER A 188 16.60 -12.56 3.38
N ILE A 189 17.35 -12.05 4.37
CA ILE A 189 17.26 -10.63 4.78
C ILE A 189 17.57 -9.71 3.60
N THR A 190 18.60 -10.03 2.81
CA THR A 190 19.00 -9.24 1.64
C THR A 190 17.89 -9.16 0.61
N HIS A 191 17.25 -10.29 0.28
CA HIS A 191 16.15 -10.30 -0.68
C HIS A 191 14.92 -9.55 -0.15
N SER A 192 14.58 -9.76 1.13
CA SER A 192 13.46 -9.06 1.78
C SER A 192 13.65 -7.55 1.77
N LYS A 193 14.86 -7.07 2.08
CA LYS A 193 15.20 -5.64 2.00
C LYS A 193 15.06 -5.09 0.59
N ALA A 194 15.48 -5.84 -0.43
CA ALA A 194 15.33 -5.43 -1.83
C ALA A 194 13.86 -5.31 -2.24
N ILE A 195 13.01 -6.28 -1.85
CA ILE A 195 11.56 -6.20 -2.09
C ILE A 195 10.98 -4.96 -1.39
N MET A 196 11.31 -4.76 -0.11
CA MET A 196 10.80 -3.62 0.65
C MET A 196 11.21 -2.29 0.02
N ALA A 197 12.48 -2.11 -0.34
CA ALA A 197 12.97 -0.89 -1.00
C ALA A 197 12.30 -0.62 -2.36
N SER A 198 11.90 -1.68 -3.08
CA SER A 198 11.20 -1.53 -4.37
C SER A 198 9.73 -1.14 -4.23
N ASN A 199 9.07 -1.49 -3.11
CA ASN A 199 7.66 -1.18 -2.87
C ASN A 199 7.46 0.03 -1.96
N TRP A 200 8.42 0.31 -1.09
CA TRP A 200 8.38 1.36 -0.07
C TRP A 200 9.58 2.29 -0.23
N TYR A 201 9.37 3.59 -0.08
CA TYR A 201 10.47 4.52 0.16
C TYR A 201 10.97 4.30 1.59
N TRP A 202 11.91 3.37 1.73
CA TRP A 202 12.45 2.90 2.99
C TRP A 202 13.94 3.25 3.06
N ASP A 203 14.33 4.05 4.04
CA ASP A 203 15.71 4.54 4.27
C ASP A 203 16.57 3.57 5.10
N GLY A 204 15.97 2.51 5.63
CA GLY A 204 16.64 1.50 6.45
C GLY A 204 16.11 1.54 7.88
N THR A 205 15.86 0.38 8.50
CA THR A 205 15.64 0.36 9.95
C THR A 205 16.97 0.20 10.66
N THR A 206 17.18 1.02 11.69
CA THR A 206 18.21 0.78 12.69
C THR A 206 17.88 -0.39 13.60
N GLN A 207 16.60 -0.81 13.64
CA GLN A 207 16.17 -2.03 14.32
C GLN A 207 16.57 -3.29 13.56
N GLN A 208 17.16 -4.23 14.30
CA GLN A 208 17.39 -5.59 13.84
C GLN A 208 16.10 -6.40 13.98
N PHE A 209 15.59 -6.91 12.87
CA PHE A 209 14.49 -7.88 12.88
C PHE A 209 15.01 -9.28 12.60
N SER A 210 14.28 -10.29 13.09
CA SER A 210 14.52 -11.66 12.66
C SER A 210 14.29 -11.80 11.14
N GLN A 211 14.94 -12.79 10.53
CA GLN A 211 14.76 -13.07 9.10
C GLN A 211 13.28 -13.26 8.73
N LYS A 212 12.52 -13.95 9.58
CA LYS A 212 11.10 -14.22 9.36
C LYS A 212 10.25 -12.95 9.44
N VAL A 213 10.58 -12.02 10.34
CA VAL A 213 9.93 -10.70 10.40
C VAL A 213 10.26 -9.88 9.15
N PHE A 214 11.52 -9.87 8.69
CA PHE A 214 11.89 -9.23 7.42
C PHE A 214 11.09 -9.78 6.23
N ALA A 215 10.97 -11.10 6.11
CA ALA A 215 10.22 -11.74 5.05
C ALA A 215 8.71 -11.39 5.11
N LEU A 216 8.11 -11.36 6.31
CA LEU A 216 6.72 -10.93 6.48
C LEU A 216 6.52 -9.45 6.13
N MET A 217 7.47 -8.58 6.48
CA MET A 217 7.43 -7.17 6.12
C MET A 217 7.58 -6.97 4.61
N ALA A 218 8.39 -7.80 3.94
CA ALA A 218 8.47 -7.82 2.48
C ALA A 218 7.12 -8.21 1.84
N ILE A 219 6.46 -9.26 2.33
CA ILE A 219 5.11 -9.65 1.87
C ILE A 219 4.10 -8.52 2.09
N LEU A 220 4.14 -7.86 3.26
CA LEU A 220 3.28 -6.71 3.56
C LEU A 220 3.55 -5.55 2.60
N SER A 221 4.81 -5.27 2.27
CA SER A 221 5.20 -4.22 1.33
C SER A 221 4.68 -4.48 -0.08
N GLU A 222 4.69 -5.74 -0.55
CA GLU A 222 4.12 -6.10 -1.85
C GLU A 222 2.59 -5.91 -1.89
N ALA A 223 1.91 -6.05 -0.75
CA ALA A 223 0.48 -5.78 -0.64
C ALA A 223 0.15 -4.28 -0.59
N THR A 224 1.11 -3.45 -0.16
CA THR A 224 0.90 -2.03 0.17
C THR A 224 1.97 -1.12 -0.43
N PRO A 225 2.28 -1.22 -1.74
CA PRO A 225 3.30 -0.37 -2.36
C PRO A 225 2.92 1.10 -2.22
N GLY A 226 3.93 1.96 -2.08
CA GLY A 226 3.74 3.41 -1.87
C GLY A 226 3.34 3.81 -0.45
N HIS A 227 2.96 2.86 0.41
CA HIS A 227 2.52 3.14 1.79
C HIS A 227 3.52 2.59 2.84
N PRO A 228 4.72 3.15 3.02
CA PRO A 228 5.65 2.66 4.05
C PRO A 228 5.16 2.93 5.48
N GLU A 229 4.62 4.11 5.73
CA GLU A 229 4.39 4.60 7.10
C GLU A 229 3.14 4.01 7.76
N ILE A 230 2.03 3.89 7.01
CA ILE A 230 0.75 3.41 7.56
C ILE A 230 0.85 1.97 8.08
N PRO A 231 1.34 0.97 7.30
CA PRO A 231 1.49 -0.39 7.79
C PRO A 231 2.46 -0.47 8.97
N MET A 232 3.56 0.30 8.94
CA MET A 232 4.52 0.32 10.04
C MET A 232 3.92 0.87 11.33
N ASP A 233 3.13 1.95 11.27
CA ASP A 233 2.43 2.48 12.44
C ASP A 233 1.48 1.43 13.04
N ILE A 234 0.80 0.65 12.19
CA ILE A 234 -0.07 -0.42 12.66
C ILE A 234 0.76 -1.55 13.30
N VAL A 235 1.92 -1.92 12.73
CA VAL A 235 2.85 -2.90 13.32
C VAL A 235 3.27 -2.45 14.71
N ILE A 236 3.69 -1.18 14.84
CA ILE A 236 4.11 -0.58 16.11
C ILE A 236 2.95 -0.56 17.11
N ASN A 237 1.73 -0.26 16.69
CA ASN A 237 0.57 -0.29 17.57
C ASN A 237 0.30 -1.71 18.11
N PHE A 238 0.34 -2.74 17.26
CA PHE A 238 0.19 -4.13 17.72
C PHE A 238 1.32 -4.55 18.66
N LYS A 239 2.56 -4.17 18.35
CA LYS A 239 3.71 -4.37 19.24
C LYS A 239 3.46 -3.72 20.61
N ASN A 240 3.04 -2.46 20.62
CA ASN A 240 2.79 -1.70 21.85
C ASN A 240 1.64 -2.29 22.67
N GLU A 241 0.57 -2.77 22.02
CA GLU A 241 -0.53 -3.49 22.70
C GLU A 241 -0.05 -4.79 23.33
N ARG A 242 0.83 -5.53 22.65
CA ARG A 242 1.35 -6.81 23.11
C ARG A 242 2.28 -6.66 24.32
N ILE A 243 3.18 -5.70 24.30
CA ILE A 243 4.17 -5.48 25.38
C ILE A 243 3.55 -4.85 26.64
N LEU A 244 2.24 -4.61 26.65
CA LEU A 244 1.50 -4.37 27.90
C LEU A 244 1.58 -5.59 28.81
N ASP A 245 1.75 -6.79 28.26
CA ASP A 245 2.18 -7.96 29.02
C ASP A 245 3.71 -7.88 29.25
N PRO A 246 4.17 -7.79 30.52
CA PRO A 246 5.60 -7.70 30.83
C PRO A 246 6.41 -8.96 30.49
N LEU A 247 5.76 -10.09 30.18
CA LEU A 247 6.43 -11.32 29.73
C LEU A 247 6.75 -11.32 28.22
N GLU A 248 6.15 -10.39 27.47
CA GLU A 248 6.35 -10.29 26.02
C GLU A 248 7.63 -9.54 25.65
N SER A 249 8.27 -9.95 24.56
CA SER A 249 9.48 -9.27 24.08
C SER A 249 9.16 -7.86 23.56
N PRO A 250 10.01 -6.85 23.86
CA PRO A 250 9.82 -5.47 23.38
C PRO A 250 10.01 -5.30 21.86
N ASP A 251 10.58 -6.30 21.18
CA ASP A 251 10.90 -6.28 19.76
C ASP A 251 9.67 -6.61 18.91
N ILE A 252 9.65 -6.14 17.65
CA ILE A 252 8.61 -6.51 16.70
C ILE A 252 8.68 -8.01 16.41
N GLN A 253 7.54 -8.68 16.53
CA GLN A 253 7.40 -10.12 16.31
C GLN A 253 6.55 -10.43 15.07
N GLU A 254 6.64 -11.67 14.60
CA GLU A 254 5.88 -12.18 13.45
C GLU A 254 4.37 -11.98 13.60
N LYS A 255 3.85 -12.19 14.82
CA LYS A 255 2.42 -12.01 15.09
C LYS A 255 1.98 -10.56 14.90
N ASP A 256 2.84 -9.59 15.17
CA ASP A 256 2.52 -8.16 14.98
C ASP A 256 2.29 -7.87 13.49
N VAL A 257 3.18 -8.37 12.62
CA VAL A 257 3.07 -8.20 11.16
C VAL A 257 1.89 -9.00 10.58
N LYS A 258 1.70 -10.26 11.00
CA LYS A 258 0.54 -11.08 10.58
C LYS A 258 -0.79 -10.42 10.98
N ASN A 259 -0.84 -9.79 12.15
CA ASN A 259 -2.03 -9.06 12.60
C ASN A 259 -2.32 -7.81 11.78
N VAL A 260 -1.29 -7.10 11.30
CA VAL A 260 -1.45 -5.96 10.37
C VAL A 260 -2.10 -6.42 9.08
N ILE A 261 -1.55 -7.48 8.45
CA ILE A 261 -2.08 -8.05 7.21
C ILE A 261 -3.56 -8.42 7.40
N ARG A 262 -3.87 -9.20 8.44
CA ARG A 262 -5.26 -9.58 8.75
C ARG A 262 -6.16 -8.37 8.97
N ARG A 263 -5.69 -7.36 9.71
CA ARG A 263 -6.46 -6.14 9.99
C ARG A 263 -6.79 -5.38 8.71
N LEU A 264 -5.81 -5.18 7.83
CA LEU A 264 -5.98 -4.45 6.57
C LEU A 264 -6.99 -5.14 5.65
N TYR A 265 -6.85 -6.46 5.43
CA TYR A 265 -7.81 -7.21 4.61
C TYR A 265 -9.18 -7.37 5.25
N ARG A 266 -9.29 -7.32 6.58
CA ARG A 266 -10.59 -7.36 7.26
C ARG A 266 -11.37 -6.06 7.11
N ILE A 267 -10.70 -4.90 7.13
CA ILE A 267 -11.35 -3.61 6.98
C ILE A 267 -11.61 -3.24 5.51
N ALA A 268 -10.90 -3.88 4.57
CA ALA A 268 -11.17 -3.72 3.15
C ALA A 268 -12.47 -4.44 2.75
N PRO A 269 -13.41 -3.77 2.04
CA PRO A 269 -14.61 -4.42 1.51
C PRO A 269 -14.25 -5.62 0.64
N SER A 270 -14.85 -6.77 0.92
CA SER A 270 -14.55 -8.06 0.25
C SER A 270 -13.06 -8.46 0.29
N GLY A 271 -12.28 -7.91 1.23
CA GLY A 271 -10.85 -8.14 1.38
C GLY A 271 -10.51 -9.60 1.64
N ILE A 272 -11.12 -10.22 2.65
CA ILE A 272 -10.86 -11.61 3.04
C ILE A 272 -11.32 -12.58 1.94
N GLY A 273 -10.41 -13.48 1.55
CA GLY A 273 -10.68 -14.48 0.51
C GLY A 273 -10.76 -13.91 -0.91
N SER A 274 -10.43 -12.63 -1.10
CA SER A 274 -10.35 -12.03 -2.43
C SER A 274 -9.37 -12.77 -3.34
N VAL A 275 -9.68 -12.79 -4.62
CA VAL A 275 -8.90 -13.37 -5.72
C VAL A 275 -8.79 -12.34 -6.85
N TRP A 276 -7.84 -12.51 -7.76
CA TRP A 276 -7.77 -11.68 -8.96
C TRP A 276 -9.07 -11.77 -9.79
N PRO A 277 -9.60 -10.65 -10.29
CA PRO A 277 -10.84 -10.64 -11.08
C PRO A 277 -10.79 -11.58 -12.29
N GLY A 278 -9.66 -11.61 -13.01
CA GLY A 278 -9.43 -12.50 -14.17
C GLY A 278 -9.39 -14.00 -13.82
N ALA A 279 -8.92 -14.37 -12.62
CA ALA A 279 -8.89 -15.76 -12.17
C ALA A 279 -10.30 -16.33 -11.93
N SER A 280 -11.28 -15.47 -11.62
CA SER A 280 -12.68 -15.85 -11.47
C SER A 280 -13.38 -16.07 -12.82
N ILE A 281 -13.01 -15.27 -13.83
CA ILE A 281 -13.54 -15.35 -15.20
C ILE A 281 -12.94 -16.57 -15.92
N GLN A 282 -11.63 -16.78 -15.83
CA GLN A 282 -10.97 -17.96 -16.39
C GLN A 282 -11.52 -19.27 -15.78
N LYS A 283 -11.68 -19.32 -14.44
CA LYS A 283 -12.33 -20.46 -13.76
C LYS A 283 -13.80 -20.65 -14.17
N LYS A 284 -14.55 -19.57 -14.46
CA LYS A 284 -15.92 -19.66 -14.97
C LYS A 284 -15.95 -20.15 -16.43
N ILE A 285 -15.03 -19.71 -17.28
CA ILE A 285 -14.87 -20.17 -18.66
C ILE A 285 -14.50 -21.66 -18.66
N GLU A 286 -13.47 -22.06 -17.92
CA GLU A 286 -13.06 -23.47 -17.77
C GLU A 286 -14.20 -24.35 -17.22
N ARG A 287 -14.93 -23.89 -16.18
CA ARG A 287 -16.10 -24.63 -15.67
C ARG A 287 -17.21 -24.75 -16.71
N ASN A 288 -17.44 -23.73 -17.52
CA ASN A 288 -18.46 -23.75 -18.57
C ASN A 288 -18.03 -24.63 -19.76
N ASP A 289 -16.75 -24.65 -20.10
CA ASP A 289 -16.21 -25.49 -21.16
C ASP A 289 -16.18 -26.97 -20.74
N ILE A 290 -15.84 -27.27 -19.49
CA ILE A 290 -15.95 -28.62 -18.90
C ILE A 290 -17.43 -29.07 -18.88
N LYS A 291 -18.37 -28.18 -18.51
CA LYS A 291 -19.82 -28.50 -18.56
C LYS A 291 -20.31 -28.73 -19.99
N LYS A 292 -19.87 -27.94 -20.97
CA LYS A 292 -20.20 -28.12 -22.39
C LYS A 292 -19.60 -29.41 -22.95
N ALA A 293 -18.37 -29.77 -22.58
CA ALA A 293 -17.73 -31.03 -22.95
C ALA A 293 -18.49 -32.24 -22.40
N ARG A 294 -18.84 -32.23 -21.11
CA ARG A 294 -19.66 -33.30 -20.49
C ARG A 294 -21.08 -33.38 -21.07
N GLY A 295 -21.65 -32.25 -21.48
CA GLY A 295 -22.95 -32.21 -22.18
C GLY A 295 -22.89 -32.80 -23.60
N LYS A 296 -21.77 -32.63 -24.31
CA LYS A 296 -21.55 -33.24 -25.64
C LYS A 296 -21.25 -34.75 -25.55
N GLU A 297 -20.50 -35.21 -24.55
CA GLU A 297 -20.27 -36.64 -24.32
C GLU A 297 -21.56 -37.40 -23.98
N ARG A 298 -22.50 -36.78 -23.24
CA ARG A 298 -23.81 -37.38 -22.97
C ARG A 298 -24.67 -37.51 -24.23
N LYS A 299 -24.71 -36.50 -25.11
CA LYS A 299 -25.40 -36.58 -26.42
C LYS A 299 -24.73 -37.53 -27.41
N GLY A 300 -23.42 -37.76 -27.28
CA GLY A 300 -22.68 -38.73 -28.10
C GLY A 300 -22.91 -40.20 -27.70
N LYS A 301 -23.18 -40.46 -26.41
CA LYS A 301 -23.50 -41.81 -25.91
C LYS A 301 -24.95 -42.24 -26.18
N GLU A 302 -25.89 -41.31 -26.28
CA GLU A 302 -27.29 -41.63 -26.65
C GLU A 302 -27.50 -41.95 -28.14
N LYS A 303 -26.52 -41.68 -29.01
CA LYS A 303 -26.62 -41.93 -30.47
C LYS A 303 -25.90 -43.20 -30.95
N ARG A 304 -25.43 -44.07 -30.05
CA ARG A 304 -24.69 -45.31 -30.38
C ARG A 304 -25.32 -46.56 -29.77
N VAL A 305 -26.60 -46.79 -30.07
CA VAL A 305 -27.32 -48.08 -30.04
C VAL A 305 -28.44 -47.85 -31.08
N GLU A 306 -28.57 -48.54 -32.22
CA GLU A 306 -28.67 -49.98 -32.46
C GLU A 306 -27.90 -50.40 -33.73
N ALA A 307 -27.23 -51.54 -33.67
CA ALA A 307 -26.97 -52.37 -34.84
C ALA A 307 -28.19 -53.32 -34.97
N PRO A 308 -28.77 -53.53 -36.18
CA PRO A 308 -29.84 -54.49 -36.34
C PRO A 308 -29.25 -55.90 -36.45
N ASP A 309 -29.48 -56.72 -35.44
CA ASP A 309 -29.24 -58.17 -35.50
C ASP A 309 -30.32 -58.84 -36.36
N GLU A 310 -29.85 -59.63 -37.34
CA GLU A 310 -30.64 -60.62 -38.06
C GLU A 310 -31.19 -61.68 -37.09
N LYS A 311 -32.51 -61.90 -37.10
CA LYS A 311 -33.09 -63.21 -36.79
C LYS A 311 -34.30 -63.50 -37.67
N VAL A 312 -34.07 -64.41 -38.62
CA VAL A 312 -34.86 -65.62 -38.92
C VAL A 312 -36.26 -65.65 -38.30
N GLU A 313 -37.28 -65.56 -39.14
CA GLU A 313 -38.63 -66.05 -38.82
C GLU A 313 -39.02 -67.10 -39.85
N GLU A 314 -39.01 -68.35 -39.40
CA GLU A 314 -39.53 -69.51 -40.09
C GLU A 314 -41.03 -69.58 -39.79
N LEU A 315 -41.88 -69.33 -40.79
CA LEU A 315 -43.30 -69.68 -40.73
C LEU A 315 -43.72 -70.41 -42.00
N SER A 316 -43.93 -71.71 -41.79
CA SER A 316 -44.51 -72.66 -42.72
C SER A 316 -45.92 -72.30 -43.20
N SER A 317 -46.24 -72.83 -44.39
CA SER A 317 -47.56 -73.36 -44.80
C SER A 317 -48.53 -72.47 -45.61
N ARG A 318 -48.73 -72.89 -46.88
CA ARG A 318 -49.96 -72.93 -47.71
C ARG A 318 -50.01 -71.99 -48.93
N ARG A 319 -49.56 -72.47 -50.09
CA ARG A 319 -50.39 -73.14 -51.13
C ARG A 319 -49.50 -73.68 -52.24
#